data_AF-A0A261RNE6-F1
#
_entry.id   AF-A0A261RNE6-F1
#
_cell.length_a   1.000
_cell.length_b   1.000
_cell.length_c   1.000
_cell.angle_alpha   90.00
_cell.angle_beta   90.00
_cell.angle_gamma   90.00
#
_symmetry.space_group_name_H-M   'P 1'
#
loop_
_entity.id
_entity.type
_entity.pdbx_description
1 polymer ?
#
loop_
_entity_poly.entity_id
_entity_poly.type
_entity_poly.pdbx_seq_one_letter_code
_entity_poly.pdbx_strand_id
1 'polypeptide(L)'
;MSIAIRPTTYSPASATGAAPVQLARSVSAPLTNDATVTLAGGSQWILSGSIPEGQVYRKAGGTLMIDAKRLREAYLVVANGKLVGFFFPGESAFTPVAYAPNLSLE
;
A
#
# COMPACT_ATOMS: atom_id res chain seq x y z
N MET A 1 -0.79 -12.75 -17.03
CA MET A 1 -2.07 -12.12 -16.63
C MET A 1 -1.91 -10.60 -16.47
N SER A 2 -3.00 -9.83 -16.59
CA SER A 2 -3.00 -8.38 -16.26
C SER A 2 -3.38 -8.19 -14.79
N ILE A 3 -2.85 -7.16 -14.14
CA ILE A 3 -3.25 -6.81 -12.76
C ILE A 3 -4.56 -6.01 -12.79
N ALA A 4 -5.45 -6.24 -11.81
CA ALA A 4 -6.70 -5.50 -11.69
C ALA A 4 -6.41 -4.10 -11.15
N ILE A 5 -6.70 -3.05 -11.93
CA ILE A 5 -6.52 -1.66 -11.52
C ILE A 5 -7.84 -0.92 -11.65
N ARG A 6 -8.16 -0.12 -10.63
CA ARG A 6 -9.40 0.67 -10.57
C ARG A 6 -9.04 2.12 -10.33
N PRO A 7 -9.55 3.09 -11.11
CA PRO A 7 -9.35 4.50 -10.80
C PRO A 7 -9.99 4.81 -9.45
N THR A 8 -9.31 5.57 -8.61
CA THR A 8 -9.82 5.94 -7.28
C THR A 8 -9.49 7.39 -6.96
N THR A 9 -10.30 8.00 -6.09
CA THR A 9 -10.08 9.37 -5.64
C THR A 9 -9.22 9.37 -4.40
N TYR A 10 -8.05 10.02 -4.49
CA TYR A 10 -7.13 10.17 -3.39
C TYR A 10 -7.41 11.45 -2.59
N SER A 11 -7.70 11.29 -1.30
CA SER A 11 -7.79 12.39 -0.35
C SER A 11 -6.49 12.46 0.46
N PRO A 12 -5.67 13.52 0.35
CA PRO A 12 -4.45 13.65 1.14
C PRO A 12 -4.79 13.82 2.62
N ALA A 13 -3.99 13.21 3.50
CA ALA A 13 -4.06 13.45 4.93
C ALA A 13 -3.39 14.80 5.21
N SER A 14 -3.89 15.54 6.20
CA SER A 14 -3.25 16.79 6.63
C SER A 14 -1.77 16.54 6.93
N ALA A 15 -0.88 17.21 6.21
CA ALA A 15 0.56 16.97 6.22
C ALA A 15 1.26 17.32 7.55
N THR A 16 0.52 17.73 8.58
CA THR A 16 1.05 18.15 9.87
C THR A 16 1.37 16.93 10.74
N GLY A 17 2.60 16.42 10.62
CA GLY A 17 3.21 15.59 11.66
C GLY A 17 2.73 14.14 11.76
N ALA A 18 2.31 13.52 10.65
CA ALA A 18 2.03 12.08 10.66
C ALA A 18 3.29 11.29 11.05
N ALA A 19 3.31 10.77 12.27
CA ALA A 19 4.41 9.96 12.77
C ALA A 19 4.57 8.68 11.92
N PRO A 20 5.81 8.27 11.59
CA PRO A 20 6.03 7.02 10.91
C PRO A 20 5.62 5.86 11.82
N VAL A 21 4.75 5.00 11.32
CA VAL A 21 4.39 3.72 11.95
C VAL A 21 5.27 2.61 11.39
N GLN A 22 5.66 1.67 12.22
CA GLN A 22 6.54 0.57 11.84
C GLN A 22 5.74 -0.70 11.57
N LEU A 23 6.15 -1.46 10.56
CA LEU A 23 5.60 -2.77 10.32
C LEU A 23 6.15 -3.76 11.36
N ALA A 24 5.28 -4.33 12.19
CA ALA A 24 5.70 -5.24 13.26
C ALA A 24 6.45 -6.49 12.73
N ARG A 25 6.02 -6.99 11.56
CA ARG A 25 6.54 -8.22 10.95
C ARG A 25 6.49 -8.15 9.45
N SER A 26 7.24 -9.05 8.80
CA SER A 26 7.18 -9.17 7.34
C SER A 26 5.80 -9.67 6.90
N VAL A 27 5.26 -9.06 5.84
CA VAL A 27 3.95 -9.38 5.27
C VAL A 27 4.10 -9.61 3.78
N SER A 28 3.69 -10.79 3.32
CA SER A 28 3.64 -11.13 1.90
C SER A 28 2.22 -10.92 1.38
N ALA A 29 2.11 -10.12 0.32
CA ALA A 29 0.85 -9.69 -0.26
C ALA A 29 0.78 -10.18 -1.72
N PRO A 30 0.09 -11.29 -2.00
CA PRO A 30 -0.11 -11.74 -3.37
C PRO A 30 -1.04 -10.78 -4.11
N LEU A 31 -0.69 -10.42 -5.33
CA LEU A 31 -1.48 -9.60 -6.25
C LEU A 31 -2.37 -10.50 -7.12
N THR A 32 -3.35 -9.91 -7.80
CA THR A 32 -4.27 -10.65 -8.69
C THR A 32 -3.61 -11.21 -9.96
N ASN A 33 -2.33 -10.94 -10.18
CA ASN A 33 -1.55 -11.42 -11.33
C ASN A 33 -0.48 -12.45 -10.94
N ASP A 34 -0.61 -13.07 -9.77
CA ASP A 34 0.34 -14.02 -9.16
C ASP A 34 1.69 -13.42 -8.71
N ALA A 35 1.94 -12.13 -8.94
CA ALA A 35 3.09 -11.45 -8.35
C ALA A 35 2.88 -11.31 -6.83
N THR A 36 3.96 -11.34 -6.05
CA THR A 36 3.91 -11.19 -4.60
C THR A 36 4.74 -10.00 -4.17
N VAL A 37 4.13 -9.09 -3.40
CA VAL A 37 4.83 -7.97 -2.79
C VAL A 37 5.19 -8.35 -1.36
N THR A 38 6.47 -8.39 -1.05
CA THR A 38 6.96 -8.65 0.31
C THR A 38 7.28 -7.33 0.99
N LEU A 39 6.57 -7.04 2.06
CA LEU A 39 6.83 -5.92 2.96
C LEU A 39 7.72 -6.44 4.09
N ALA A 40 8.91 -5.87 4.26
CA ALA A 40 9.81 -6.28 5.33
C ALA A 40 9.34 -5.76 6.69
N GLY A 41 9.37 -6.61 7.72
CA GLY A 41 9.22 -6.18 9.10
C GLY A 41 10.27 -5.12 9.46
N GLY A 42 9.90 -4.17 10.31
CA GLY A 42 10.71 -3.00 10.63
C GLY A 42 10.61 -1.86 9.61
N SER A 43 9.93 -2.05 8.47
CA SER A 43 9.73 -0.97 7.50
C SER A 43 8.82 0.11 8.09
N GLN A 44 9.21 1.36 7.93
CA GLN A 44 8.41 2.50 8.39
C GLN A 44 7.48 3.01 7.28
N TRP A 45 6.30 3.45 7.68
CA TRP A 45 5.21 3.89 6.81
C TRP A 45 4.57 5.15 7.39
N ILE A 46 4.26 6.12 6.54
CA ILE A 46 3.65 7.38 6.95
C ILE A 46 2.27 7.44 6.31
N LEU A 47 1.25 7.78 7.11
CA LEU A 47 -0.08 8.03 6.60
C LEU A 47 -0.02 9.21 5.63
N SER A 48 -0.22 8.92 4.34
CA SER A 48 -0.17 9.89 3.26
C SER A 48 -1.55 10.48 2.99
N GLY A 49 -2.59 9.65 3.12
CA GLY A 49 -3.96 10.00 2.78
C GLY A 49 -4.92 8.86 2.96
N SER A 50 -6.03 8.91 2.24
CA SER A 50 -7.06 7.89 2.25
C SER A 50 -7.75 7.85 0.88
N ILE A 51 -8.22 6.67 0.52
CA ILE A 51 -9.08 6.39 -0.63
C ILE A 51 -10.36 5.70 -0.10
N PRO A 52 -11.43 5.55 -0.90
CA PRO A 52 -12.65 4.84 -0.48
C PRO A 52 -12.39 3.43 0.07
N GLU A 53 -11.36 2.75 -0.43
CA GLU A 53 -10.97 1.41 0.00
C GLU A 53 -10.21 1.36 1.33
N GLY A 54 -9.64 2.47 1.81
CA GLY A 54 -8.90 2.52 3.07
C GLY A 54 -7.88 3.64 3.20
N GLN A 55 -7.13 3.59 4.29
CA GLN A 55 -6.05 4.54 4.58
C GLN A 55 -4.83 4.23 3.71
N VAL A 56 -4.22 5.27 3.15
CA VAL A 56 -3.06 5.16 2.25
C VAL A 56 -1.79 5.53 2.99
N TYR A 57 -0.85 4.59 3.05
CA TYR A 57 0.45 4.77 3.70
C TYR A 57 1.58 4.71 2.68
N ARG A 58 2.45 5.72 2.68
CA ARG A 58 3.67 5.73 1.88
C ARG A 58 4.86 5.25 2.71
N LYS A 59 5.89 4.68 2.08
CA LYS A 59 7.09 4.24 2.79
C LYS A 59 7.83 5.47 3.36
N ALA A 60 8.27 5.39 4.61
CA ALA A 60 9.12 6.42 5.21
C ALA A 60 10.58 6.17 4.79
N GLY A 61 11.29 7.23 4.37
CA GLY A 61 12.70 7.13 3.98
C GLY A 61 12.96 6.41 2.66
N GLY A 62 11.96 6.25 1.79
CA GLY A 62 12.15 5.72 0.44
C GLY A 62 10.85 5.53 -0.32
N THR A 63 10.95 4.93 -1.51
CA THR A 63 9.80 4.57 -2.35
C THR A 63 9.60 3.06 -2.32
N LEU A 64 8.36 2.61 -2.12
CA LEU A 64 8.00 1.22 -2.40
C LEU A 64 7.74 1.09 -3.91
N MET A 65 8.52 0.26 -4.57
CA MET A 65 8.29 -0.13 -5.96
C MET A 65 7.74 -1.54 -6.00
N ILE A 66 6.65 -1.74 -6.73
CA ILE A 66 6.08 -3.07 -6.96
C ILE A 66 6.17 -3.40 -8.44
N ASP A 67 6.60 -4.64 -8.75
CA ASP A 67 6.60 -5.14 -10.12
C ASP A 67 5.26 -5.81 -10.42
N ALA A 68 4.34 -5.00 -10.95
CA ALA A 68 3.01 -5.45 -11.34
C ALA A 68 2.88 -5.39 -12.86
N LYS A 69 3.77 -6.09 -13.59
CA LYS A 69 4.04 -6.01 -15.05
C LYS A 69 4.94 -4.84 -15.46
N ARG A 70 5.00 -3.80 -14.63
CA ARG A 70 5.98 -2.70 -14.71
C ARG A 70 6.34 -2.28 -13.28
N LEU A 71 7.58 -1.86 -13.10
CA LEU A 71 8.03 -1.28 -11.83
C LEU A 71 7.31 0.06 -11.61
N ARG A 72 6.50 0.12 -10.55
CA ARG A 72 5.64 1.28 -10.25
C ARG A 72 5.76 1.65 -8.78
N GLU A 73 5.78 2.96 -8.51
CA GLU A 73 5.64 3.46 -7.14
C GLU A 73 4.24 3.11 -6.61
N ALA A 74 4.20 2.51 -5.42
CA ALA A 74 2.98 2.07 -4.79
C ALA A 74 2.96 2.43 -3.31
N TYR A 75 1.79 2.81 -2.81
CA TYR A 75 1.50 3.05 -1.40
C TYR A 75 0.61 1.94 -0.87
N LEU A 76 0.73 1.61 0.41
CA LEU A 76 -0.11 0.60 1.04
C LEU A 76 -1.51 1.15 1.25
N VAL A 77 -2.53 0.34 0.99
CA VAL A 77 -3.91 0.64 1.36
C VAL A 77 -4.32 -0.31 2.46
N VAL A 78 -4.65 0.27 3.61
CA VAL A 78 -4.94 -0.46 4.83
C VAL A 78 -6.36 -0.15 5.26
N ALA A 79 -7.13 -1.21 5.52
CA ALA A 79 -8.46 -1.09 6.09
C ALA A 79 -8.63 -2.14 7.18
N ASN A 80 -9.17 -1.73 8.33
CA ASN A 80 -9.44 -2.62 9.47
C ASN A 80 -8.23 -3.49 9.88
N GLY A 81 -7.02 -2.91 9.88
CA GLY A 81 -5.79 -3.63 10.26
C GLY A 81 -5.35 -4.71 9.24
N LYS A 82 -5.84 -4.64 8.00
CA LYS A 82 -5.44 -5.53 6.91
C LYS A 82 -4.96 -4.74 5.72
N LEU A 83 -3.97 -5.28 5.02
CA LEU A 83 -3.56 -4.76 3.73
C LEU A 83 -4.58 -5.21 2.69
N VAL A 84 -5.36 -4.26 2.17
CA VAL A 84 -6.42 -4.54 1.19
C VAL A 84 -5.97 -4.31 -0.25
N GLY A 85 -4.87 -3.58 -0.44
CA GLY A 85 -4.30 -3.35 -1.74
C GLY A 85 -3.18 -2.33 -1.76
N PHE A 86 -2.90 -1.84 -2.97
CA PHE A 86 -1.89 -0.82 -3.24
C PHE A 86 -2.48 0.32 -4.06
N PHE A 87 -2.08 1.55 -3.72
CA PHE A 87 -2.45 2.76 -4.45
C PHE A 87 -1.25 3.27 -5.24
N PHE A 88 -1.45 3.59 -6.52
CA PHE A 88 -0.44 4.12 -7.43
C PHE A 88 -0.64 5.64 -7.57
N PRO A 89 0.16 6.48 -6.92
CA PRO A 89 -0.02 7.93 -6.94
C PRO A 89 0.13 8.53 -8.35
N GLY A 90 1.08 8.03 -9.15
CA GLY A 90 1.28 8.51 -10.52
C GLY A 90 0.13 8.21 -11.49
N GLU A 91 -0.73 7.25 -11.14
CA GLU A 91 -1.84 6.79 -11.98
C GLU A 91 -3.21 7.07 -11.34
N SER A 92 -3.23 7.57 -10.09
CA SER A 92 -4.44 7.71 -9.27
C SER A 92 -5.31 6.44 -9.30
N ALA A 93 -4.67 5.29 -9.15
CA ALA A 93 -5.29 4.00 -9.33
C ALA A 93 -5.03 3.06 -8.15
N PHE A 94 -5.99 2.19 -7.87
CA PHE A 94 -5.95 1.18 -6.81
C PHE A 94 -5.89 -0.21 -7.41
N THR A 95 -5.03 -1.08 -6.85
CA THR A 95 -5.03 -2.51 -7.12
C THR A 95 -5.32 -3.28 -5.83
N PRO A 96 -6.30 -4.18 -5.81
CA PRO A 96 -6.50 -5.06 -4.67
C PRO A 96 -5.40 -6.13 -4.61
N VAL A 97 -5.14 -6.63 -3.41
CA VAL A 97 -4.41 -7.89 -3.22
C VAL A 97 -5.35 -9.08 -3.42
N ALA A 98 -4.82 -10.21 -3.86
CA ALA A 98 -5.59 -11.44 -4.03
C ALA A 98 -6.09 -12.00 -2.69
N TYR A 99 -5.29 -11.85 -1.64
CA TYR A 99 -5.64 -12.18 -0.27
C TYR A 99 -5.22 -11.02 0.63
N ALA A 100 -6.08 -10.59 1.55
CA ALA A 100 -5.81 -9.46 2.44
C ALA A 100 -5.10 -9.92 3.73
N PRO A 101 -3.76 -9.85 3.82
CA PRO A 101 -3.06 -10.27 5.02
C PRO A 101 -3.25 -9.26 6.15
N ASN A 102 -3.15 -9.74 7.38
CA ASN A 102 -3.14 -8.89 8.56
C ASN A 102 -1.88 -8.01 8.55
N LEU A 103 -2.11 -6.72 8.72
CA LEU A 103 -1.07 -5.70 8.77
C LEU A 103 -1.00 -5.12 10.18
N SER A 104 0.08 -5.41 10.89
CA SER A 104 0.35 -4.86 12.21
C SER A 104 1.27 -3.66 12.05
N LEU A 105 0.71 -2.47 12.24
CA LEU A 105 1.43 -1.21 12.26
C LEU A 105 1.50 -0.75 13.72
N GLU A 106 2.71 -0.54 14.23
CA GLU A 106 3.02 -0.16 15.61
C GLU A 106 3.79 1.16 15.71
#